data_AF-A0A7W0Q7U4-F1
#
_entry.id   AF-A0A7W0Q7U4-F1
#
_cell.length_a   1.000
_cell.length_b   1.000
_cell.length_c   1.000
_cell.angle_alpha   90.00
_cell.angle_beta   90.00
_cell.angle_gamma   90.00
#
_symmetry.space_group_name_H-M   'P 1'
#
loop_
_entity.id
_entity.type
_entity.pdbx_description
1 polymer ?
#
loop_
_entity_poly.entity_id
_entity_poly.type
_entity_poly.pdbx_seq_one_letter_code
_entity_poly.pdbx_strand_id
1 'polypeptide(L)'
;MSDFANELFRRKAEQAARELADAERDAIAVGKEPFDVARLDTLLGEPPGTSADKAHDLRESYYVVHRQMRTLAEFAAHLKQIANW
;
A
#
# COMPACT_ATOMS: atom_id res chain seq x y z
N MET A 1 9.42 29.63 0.74
CA MET A 1 8.26 28.87 0.22
C MET A 1 7.05 29.31 1.00
N SER A 2 6.00 29.82 0.33
CA SER A 2 4.89 30.52 0.98
C SER A 2 3.96 29.57 1.74
N ASP A 3 3.28 30.08 2.76
CA ASP A 3 2.30 29.36 3.59
C ASP A 3 1.23 28.62 2.77
N PHE A 4 0.96 29.07 1.54
CA PHE A 4 0.07 28.43 0.58
C PHE A 4 0.56 27.04 0.12
N ALA A 5 1.87 26.89 -0.10
CA ALA A 5 2.44 25.59 -0.49
C ALA A 5 2.32 24.58 0.67
N ASN A 6 2.64 25.01 1.89
CA ASN A 6 2.54 24.18 3.09
C ASN A 6 1.10 23.74 3.37
N GLU A 7 0.12 24.66 3.22
CA GLU A 7 -1.30 24.34 3.38
C GLU A 7 -1.81 23.38 2.30
N LEU A 8 -1.34 23.52 1.05
CA LEU A 8 -1.68 22.59 -0.03
C LEU A 8 -1.12 21.19 0.23
N PHE A 9 0.12 21.07 0.67
CA PHE A 9 0.73 19.79 1.01
C PHE A 9 0.01 19.11 2.19
N ARG A 10 -0.35 19.89 3.22
CA ARG A 10 -1.11 19.39 4.37
C ARG A 10 -2.46 18.82 3.95
N ARG A 11 -3.24 19.55 3.13
CA ARG A 11 -4.54 19.07 2.63
C ARG A 11 -4.42 17.82 1.76
N LYS A 12 -3.38 17.75 0.92
CA LYS A 12 -3.12 16.55 0.11
C LYS A 12 -2.79 15.33 0.96
N ALA A 13 -1.98 15.50 2.01
CA ALA A 13 -1.66 14.40 2.93
C ALA A 13 -2.90 13.93 3.71
N GLU A 14 -3.73 14.86 4.20
CA GLU A 14 -4.99 14.52 4.88
C GLU A 14 -5.98 13.81 3.94
N GLN A 15 -6.04 14.22 2.67
CA GLN A 15 -6.87 13.57 1.67
C GLN A 15 -6.37 12.16 1.34
N ALA A 16 -5.07 11.98 1.10
CA ALA A 16 -4.48 10.67 0.81
C ALA A 16 -4.70 9.67 1.96
N ALA A 17 -4.55 10.12 3.21
CA ALA A 17 -4.83 9.29 4.38
C ALA A 17 -6.29 8.82 4.46
N ARG A 18 -7.25 9.69 4.09
CA ARG A 18 -8.67 9.34 4.01
C ARG A 18 -8.94 8.36 2.88
N GLU A 19 -8.39 8.61 1.70
CA GLU A 19 -8.55 7.74 0.54
C GLU A 19 -8.01 6.33 0.82
N LEU A 20 -6.87 6.21 1.50
CA LEU A 20 -6.33 4.91 1.91
C LEU A 20 -7.25 4.19 2.91
N ALA A 21 -7.75 4.90 3.92
CA ALA A 21 -8.67 4.32 4.90
C ALA A 21 -9.99 3.87 4.26
N ASP A 22 -10.51 4.63 3.31
CA ASP A 22 -11.72 4.29 2.56
C ASP A 22 -11.48 3.07 1.64
N ALA A 23 -10.37 3.06 0.92
CA ALA A 23 -9.99 1.95 0.06
C ALA A 23 -9.78 0.65 0.83
N GLU A 24 -9.20 0.71 2.04
CA GLU A 24 -9.05 -0.45 2.91
C GLU A 24 -10.40 -0.96 3.42
N ARG A 25 -11.32 -0.06 3.82
CA ARG A 25 -12.67 -0.46 4.22
C ARG A 25 -13.43 -1.13 3.08
N ASP A 26 -13.38 -0.57 1.88
CA ASP A 26 -13.98 -1.15 0.68
C ASP A 26 -13.38 -2.52 0.37
N ALA A 27 -12.04 -2.64 0.43
CA ALA A 27 -11.31 -3.88 0.22
C ALA A 27 -11.76 -4.98 1.18
N ILE A 28 -11.83 -4.67 2.48
CA ILE A 28 -12.31 -5.61 3.50
C ILE A 28 -13.76 -6.00 3.22
N ALA A 29 -14.63 -5.05 2.89
CA ALA A 29 -16.04 -5.31 2.60
C ALA A 29 -16.24 -6.27 1.42
N VAL A 30 -15.37 -6.20 0.41
CA VAL A 30 -15.41 -7.14 -0.71
C VAL A 30 -14.68 -8.45 -0.43
N GLY A 31 -14.00 -8.61 0.71
CA GLY A 31 -13.26 -9.81 1.09
C GLY A 31 -11.84 -9.90 0.50
N LYS A 32 -11.20 -8.77 0.23
CA LYS A 32 -9.77 -8.71 -0.13
C LYS A 32 -8.93 -9.02 1.11
N GLU A 33 -7.85 -9.76 0.91
CA GLU A 33 -6.93 -10.12 1.98
C GLU A 33 -6.31 -8.87 2.62
N PRO A 34 -6.29 -8.76 3.96
CA PRO A 34 -5.65 -7.65 4.66
C PRO A 34 -4.15 -7.56 4.37
N PHE A 35 -3.64 -6.33 4.29
CA PHE A 35 -2.23 -6.08 4.10
C PHE A 35 -1.40 -6.46 5.33
N ASP A 36 -0.34 -7.23 5.11
CA ASP A 36 0.64 -7.64 6.11
C ASP A 36 2.03 -7.62 5.45
N VAL A 37 2.90 -6.71 5.90
CA VAL A 37 4.23 -6.51 5.33
C VAL A 37 5.17 -7.69 5.60
N ALA A 38 5.08 -8.33 6.77
CA ALA A 38 5.92 -9.47 7.11
C ALA A 38 5.58 -10.69 6.25
N ARG A 39 4.28 -10.89 6.00
CA ARG A 39 3.83 -11.90 5.06
C ARG A 39 4.22 -11.57 3.62
N LEU A 40 4.11 -10.31 3.22
CA LEU A 40 4.55 -9.86 1.91
C LEU A 40 6.05 -10.14 1.71
N ASP A 41 6.91 -9.83 2.69
CA ASP A 41 8.34 -10.15 2.67
C ASP A 41 8.56 -11.65 2.45
N THR A 42 7.84 -12.49 3.20
CA THR A 42 7.92 -13.95 3.07
C THR A 42 7.53 -14.42 1.65
N LEU A 43 6.50 -13.82 1.04
CA LEU A 43 6.07 -14.14 -0.33
C LEU A 43 7.08 -13.64 -1.38
N LEU A 44 7.76 -12.54 -1.09
CA LEU A 44 8.84 -12.00 -1.91
C LEU A 44 10.11 -12.85 -1.81
N GLY A 45 10.25 -13.65 -0.75
CA GLY A 45 11.45 -14.46 -0.47
C GLY A 45 12.45 -13.74 0.44
N GLU A 46 12.02 -12.65 1.06
CA GLU A 46 12.79 -11.81 1.95
C GLU A 46 12.56 -12.18 3.43
N PRO A 47 13.53 -11.90 4.31
CA PRO A 47 13.30 -11.96 5.75
C PRO A 47 12.13 -11.04 6.19
N PRO A 48 11.29 -11.46 7.14
CA PRO A 48 10.25 -10.60 7.69
C PRO A 48 10.82 -9.31 8.27
N GLY A 49 10.30 -8.16 7.83
CA GLY A 49 10.74 -6.84 8.27
C GLY A 49 11.67 -6.14 7.27
N THR A 50 12.13 -6.81 6.22
CA THR A 50 12.95 -6.20 5.15
C THR A 50 12.25 -5.01 4.51
N SER A 51 10.92 -5.08 4.31
CA SER A 51 10.16 -3.99 3.69
C SER A 51 9.47 -3.07 4.71
N ALA A 52 9.85 -3.10 5.98
CA ALA A 52 9.22 -2.30 7.03
C ALA A 52 9.25 -0.79 6.71
N ASP A 53 10.37 -0.29 6.19
CA ASP A 53 10.55 1.12 5.84
C ASP A 53 9.65 1.56 4.68
N LYS A 54 9.21 0.62 3.85
CA LYS A 54 8.33 0.84 2.69
C LYS A 54 6.89 0.39 2.95
N ALA A 55 6.56 -0.01 4.19
CA ALA A 55 5.26 -0.63 4.50
C ALA A 55 4.08 0.28 4.17
N HIS A 56 4.21 1.59 4.40
CA HIS A 56 3.18 2.56 4.06
C HIS A 56 2.92 2.60 2.54
N ASP A 57 3.98 2.78 1.74
CA ASP A 57 3.89 2.89 0.28
C ASP A 57 3.39 1.59 -0.35
N LEU A 58 3.83 0.43 0.17
CA LEU A 58 3.35 -0.88 -0.28
C LEU A 58 1.88 -1.10 0.07
N ARG A 59 1.44 -0.66 1.26
CA ARG A 59 0.03 -0.73 1.68
C ARG A 59 -0.85 0.15 0.80
N GLU A 60 -0.42 1.38 0.53
CA GLU A 60 -1.11 2.30 -0.36
C GLU A 60 -1.20 1.73 -1.77
N SER A 61 -0.09 1.25 -2.31
CA SER A 61 -0.05 0.59 -3.62
C SER A 61 -1.02 -0.60 -3.69
N TYR A 62 -1.03 -1.46 -2.67
CA TYR A 62 -1.91 -2.62 -2.63
C TYR A 62 -3.41 -2.25 -2.59
N TYR A 63 -3.81 -1.28 -1.76
CA TYR A 63 -5.25 -0.96 -1.59
C TYR A 63 -5.78 0.08 -2.57
N VAL A 64 -4.98 1.07 -2.97
CA VAL A 64 -5.42 2.23 -3.76
C VAL A 64 -5.05 2.04 -5.23
N VAL A 65 -3.81 1.65 -5.53
CA VAL A 65 -3.32 1.52 -6.92
C VAL A 65 -3.77 0.19 -7.53
N HIS A 66 -3.61 -0.91 -6.80
CA HIS A 66 -3.90 -2.27 -7.26
C HIS A 66 -5.19 -2.82 -6.63
N ARG A 67 -6.28 -2.03 -6.69
CA ARG A 67 -7.58 -2.38 -6.10
C ARG A 67 -8.11 -3.75 -6.54
N GLN A 68 -7.81 -4.14 -7.78
CA GLN A 68 -8.23 -5.40 -8.40
C GLN A 68 -7.55 -6.65 -7.82
N MET A 69 -6.34 -6.53 -7.27
CA MET A 69 -5.64 -7.68 -6.66
C MET A 69 -6.31 -8.01 -5.35
N ARG A 70 -6.61 -9.29 -5.13
CA ARG A 70 -7.42 -9.78 -4.01
C ARG A 70 -6.57 -10.36 -2.89
N THR A 71 -5.33 -10.72 -3.18
CA THR A 71 -4.42 -11.38 -2.26
C THR A 71 -3.03 -10.75 -2.27
N LEU A 72 -2.29 -10.90 -1.18
CA LEU A 72 -0.89 -10.54 -1.09
C LEU A 72 -0.01 -11.40 -2.00
N ALA A 73 -0.43 -12.63 -2.32
CA ALA A 73 0.29 -13.49 -3.26
C ALA A 73 0.24 -12.95 -4.70
N GLU A 74 -0.93 -12.50 -5.16
CA GLU A 74 -1.08 -11.80 -6.46
C GLU A 74 -0.24 -10.53 -6.49
N PHE A 75 -0.26 -9.75 -5.41
CA PHE A 75 0.51 -8.53 -5.31
C PHE A 75 2.03 -8.77 -5.28
N ALA A 76 2.50 -9.76 -4.51
CA ALA A 76 3.90 -10.15 -4.49
C ALA A 76 4.39 -10.61 -5.89
N ALA A 77 3.58 -11.41 -6.60
CA ALA A 77 3.89 -11.82 -7.96
C ALA A 77 3.99 -10.62 -8.92
N HIS A 78 3.10 -9.63 -8.76
CA HIS A 78 3.17 -8.39 -9.53
C HIS A 78 4.45 -7.61 -9.24
N LEU A 79 4.80 -7.41 -7.96
CA LEU A 79 6.02 -6.68 -7.56
C LEU A 79 7.28 -7.32 -8.17
N LYS A 80 7.38 -8.65 -8.14
CA LYS A 80 8.49 -9.37 -8.79
C LYS A 80 8.58 -9.09 -10.29
N GLN A 81 7.45 -8.96 -10.97
CA GLN A 81 7.40 -8.68 -12.42
C GLN A 81 7.81 -7.25 -12.77
N ILE A 82 7.36 -6.26 -11.99
CA ILE A 82 7.53 -4.84 -12.35
C ILE A 82 8.75 -4.17 -11.73
N ALA A 83 9.17 -4.61 -10.55
CA ALA A 83 10.27 -4.00 -9.81
C ALA A 83 11.57 -4.81 -9.92
N ASN A 84 11.52 -5.96 -10.60
CA ASN A 84 12.61 -6.95 -10.59
C ASN A 84 13.08 -7.24 -9.16
N TRP A 85 12.10 -7.33 -8.26
CA TRP A 85 12.26 -7.61 -6.84
C TRP A 85 12.82 -9.00 -6.62
#